data_AF-A0A4R7JCS5-F1
#
_entry.id   AF-A0A4R7JCS5-F1
#
_cell.length_a   1.000
_cell.length_b   1.000
_cell.length_c   1.000
_cell.angle_alpha   90.00
_cell.angle_beta   90.00
_cell.angle_gamma   90.00
#
_symmetry.space_group_name_H-M   'P 1'
#
loop_
_entity.id
_entity.type
_entity.pdbx_description
1 polymer ?
#
loop_
_entity_poly.entity_id
_entity_poly.type
_entity_poly.pdbx_seq_one_letter_code
_entity_poly.pdbx_strand_id
1 'polypeptide(L)'
;MRVPGLPLASRLLLGLAVTTAAGCTASPPPAAVEPSPSEREVSVAPLPPGETLPPESSPREAPPREATPAAVSAGPLTSEDLPQQVLGFSAQFREPAESEYNPNGTWTHEVESTQAGYEAVPTCEANTGGGWPDPEFALAATYVDDRGRPGNGLLLQFAGEQEAEDYYKTYLDVLESCPSSDGMPSAEEVATGDGWYGGHRDYAGGDRWSEVVAVNGDRVMLVIVNDDEGSDAEALSGLGTELSGR
;
A
#
# COMPACT_ATOMS: atom_id res chain seq x y z
N MET A 1 -38.76 39.87 -3.17
CA MET A 1 -40.16 39.65 -2.76
C MET A 1 -40.69 38.39 -3.43
N ARG A 2 -41.32 37.50 -2.66
CA ARG A 2 -42.05 36.25 -2.99
C ARG A 2 -41.27 34.99 -3.41
N VAL A 3 -41.15 34.10 -2.41
CA VAL A 3 -41.09 32.60 -2.40
C VAL A 3 -42.53 32.08 -2.67
N PRO A 4 -42.82 30.92 -3.34
CA PRO A 4 -42.79 29.53 -2.76
C PRO A 4 -42.56 28.39 -3.78
N GLY A 5 -42.39 27.09 -3.45
CA GLY A 5 -42.53 26.35 -2.19
C GLY A 5 -42.14 24.87 -2.32
N LEU A 6 -42.02 24.21 -1.17
CA LEU A 6 -41.85 22.76 -1.01
C LEU A 6 -43.16 22.00 -1.24
N PRO A 7 -43.09 20.70 -1.60
CA PRO A 7 -44.12 19.73 -1.23
C PRO A 7 -43.70 18.83 -0.05
N LEU A 8 -44.71 18.58 0.77
CA LEU A 8 -44.77 17.72 1.95
C LEU A 8 -44.95 16.23 1.59
N ALA A 9 -44.44 15.39 2.50
CA ALA A 9 -45.06 14.18 3.07
C ALA A 9 -45.28 12.90 2.22
N SER A 10 -44.82 11.77 2.76
CA SER A 10 -45.74 10.69 3.21
C SER A 10 -45.05 9.67 4.11
N ARG A 11 -45.70 9.38 5.25
CA ARG A 11 -45.49 8.23 6.13
C ARG A 11 -46.46 7.11 5.75
N LEU A 12 -46.05 5.84 5.79
CA LEU A 12 -46.90 4.65 6.00
C LEU A 12 -45.96 3.51 6.49
N LEU A 13 -46.02 3.07 7.76
CA LEU A 13 -46.90 2.07 8.42
C LEU A 13 -46.51 0.59 8.23
N LEU A 14 -46.10 0.00 9.36
CA LEU A 14 -46.52 -1.29 9.96
C LEU A 14 -46.43 -2.61 9.15
N GLY A 15 -45.71 -3.58 9.72
CA GLY A 15 -45.84 -5.01 9.40
C GLY A 15 -45.21 -5.90 10.47
N LEU A 16 -45.96 -6.21 11.52
CA LEU A 16 -45.63 -7.14 12.60
C LEU A 16 -46.10 -8.55 12.19
N ALA A 17 -45.24 -9.57 12.26
CA ALA A 17 -45.68 -10.98 12.23
C ALA A 17 -44.78 -11.85 13.13
N VAL A 18 -45.38 -12.31 14.22
CA VAL A 18 -44.89 -13.34 15.13
C VAL A 18 -45.58 -14.65 14.76
N THR A 19 -44.84 -15.75 14.62
CA THR A 19 -45.37 -17.11 14.86
C THR A 19 -44.24 -18.06 15.25
N THR A 20 -44.43 -18.66 16.42
CA THR A 20 -43.64 -19.70 17.10
C THR A 20 -43.87 -21.08 16.49
N ALA A 21 -42.84 -21.95 16.49
CA ALA A 21 -43.03 -23.38 16.62
C ALA A 21 -41.79 -24.03 17.28
N ALA A 22 -42.03 -24.69 18.41
CA ALA A 22 -41.09 -25.47 19.19
C ALA A 22 -40.86 -26.86 18.56
N GLY A 23 -39.66 -27.41 18.75
CA GLY A 23 -39.35 -28.79 18.41
C GLY A 23 -38.08 -29.26 19.12
N CYS A 24 -38.25 -29.75 20.36
CA CYS A 24 -37.23 -30.47 21.11
C CYS A 24 -37.07 -31.90 20.55
N THR A 25 -35.82 -32.33 20.30
CA THR A 25 -35.50 -33.77 20.38
C THR A 25 -34.07 -33.94 20.89
N ALA A 26 -33.94 -34.76 21.94
CA ALA A 26 -32.74 -35.00 22.72
C ALA A 26 -31.77 -36.02 22.10
N SER A 27 -30.49 -35.88 22.45
CA SER A 27 -29.35 -36.79 22.17
C SER A 27 -29.49 -38.20 22.74
N PRO A 28 -28.66 -39.13 22.22
CA PRO A 28 -27.84 -39.96 23.11
C PRO A 28 -26.32 -39.98 22.74
N PRO A 29 -25.40 -40.10 23.71
CA PRO A 29 -23.96 -40.33 23.51
C PRO A 29 -23.58 -41.82 23.77
N PRO A 30 -22.28 -42.20 23.86
CA PRO A 30 -21.14 -41.97 22.98
C PRO A 30 -20.59 -43.31 22.42
N ALA A 31 -19.72 -43.27 21.41
CA ALA A 31 -18.83 -44.39 21.09
C ALA A 31 -17.37 -43.91 21.15
N ALA A 32 -16.56 -44.64 21.91
CA ALA A 32 -15.15 -44.43 22.11
C ALA A 32 -14.34 -45.48 21.33
N VAL A 33 -13.03 -45.19 21.16
CA VAL A 33 -11.90 -46.09 20.82
C VAL A 33 -11.78 -46.36 19.29
N GLU A 34 -10.66 -46.20 18.57
CA GLU A 34 -9.20 -46.25 18.83
C GLU A 34 -8.41 -45.51 17.69
N PRO A 35 -7.09 -45.25 17.81
CA PRO A 35 -6.28 -44.49 16.85
C PRO A 35 -5.50 -45.41 15.86
N SER A 36 -4.61 -44.78 15.07
CA SER A 36 -3.41 -45.33 14.39
C SER A 36 -3.42 -45.33 12.84
N PRO A 37 -2.25 -45.37 12.15
CA PRO A 37 -1.59 -44.20 11.58
C PRO A 37 -1.33 -44.36 10.06
N SER A 38 -0.96 -43.28 9.38
CA SER A 38 -0.27 -43.36 8.08
C SER A 38 0.57 -42.11 7.86
N GLU A 39 1.71 -42.05 8.54
CA GLU A 39 2.84 -41.25 8.07
C GLU A 39 3.35 -41.92 6.77
N ARG A 40 3.19 -41.22 5.64
CA ARG A 40 3.96 -41.53 4.44
C ARG A 40 5.35 -40.93 4.63
N GLU A 41 6.33 -41.78 4.95
CA GLU A 41 7.73 -41.47 4.71
C GLU A 41 7.93 -41.22 3.21
N VAL A 42 8.08 -39.95 2.84
CA VAL A 42 8.66 -39.58 1.55
C VAL A 42 10.17 -39.70 1.72
N SER A 43 10.73 -40.77 1.17
CA SER A 43 12.18 -40.96 1.09
C SER A 43 12.76 -39.90 0.16
N VAL A 44 13.32 -38.83 0.73
CA VAL A 44 14.10 -37.84 0.01
C VAL A 44 15.51 -38.41 -0.17
N ALA A 45 15.93 -38.55 -1.42
CA ALA A 45 17.29 -38.99 -1.76
C ALA A 45 18.32 -37.99 -1.19
N PRO A 46 19.46 -38.45 -0.62
CA PRO A 46 20.49 -37.54 -0.12
C PRO A 46 21.09 -36.74 -1.27
N LEU A 47 21.08 -35.41 -1.15
CA LEU A 47 21.83 -34.51 -2.02
C LEU A 47 23.35 -34.72 -1.82
N PRO A 48 24.16 -34.56 -2.87
CA PRO A 48 25.62 -34.64 -2.76
C PRO A 48 26.15 -33.53 -1.84
N PRO A 49 27.16 -33.82 -0.98
CA PRO A 49 27.74 -32.82 -0.09
C PRO A 49 28.61 -31.85 -0.89
N GLY A 50 28.23 -30.58 -0.99
CA GLY A 50 29.10 -29.57 -1.61
C GLY A 50 28.53 -28.19 -1.92
N GLU A 51 27.22 -28.00 -2.00
CA GLU A 51 26.65 -26.66 -2.23
C GLU A 51 26.02 -26.14 -0.93
N THR A 52 26.74 -25.24 -0.26
CA THR A 52 26.13 -24.36 0.74
C THR A 52 25.20 -23.43 -0.04
N LEU A 53 23.89 -23.68 0.05
CA LEU A 53 22.90 -22.71 -0.38
C LEU A 53 23.24 -21.37 0.30
N PRO A 54 23.21 -20.23 -0.42
CA PRO A 54 23.35 -18.93 0.22
C PRO A 54 22.33 -18.85 1.37
N PRO A 55 22.69 -18.26 2.53
CA PRO A 55 21.77 -18.17 3.65
C PRO A 55 20.48 -17.53 3.16
N GLU A 56 19.34 -18.18 3.39
CA GLU A 56 18.04 -17.57 3.20
C GLU A 56 18.03 -16.27 4.01
N SER A 57 17.93 -15.13 3.30
CA SER A 57 17.76 -13.83 3.93
C SER A 57 16.53 -13.93 4.83
N SER A 58 16.76 -13.96 6.14
CA SER A 58 15.65 -14.01 7.09
C SER A 58 14.77 -12.79 6.88
N PRO A 59 13.43 -12.93 6.86
CA PRO A 59 12.53 -11.79 6.76
C PRO A 59 12.89 -10.75 7.83
N ARG A 60 13.06 -9.49 7.43
CA ARG A 60 13.33 -8.40 8.38
C ARG A 60 12.11 -8.23 9.28
N GLU A 61 12.30 -8.33 10.60
CA GLU A 61 11.22 -8.10 11.56
C GLU A 61 10.91 -6.61 11.62
N ALA A 62 9.62 -6.25 11.57
CA ALA A 62 9.19 -4.87 11.65
C ALA A 62 9.60 -4.26 13.01
N PRO A 63 10.07 -3.00 13.05
CA PRO A 63 10.43 -2.35 14.29
C PRO A 63 9.22 -2.28 15.25
N PRO A 64 9.45 -2.38 16.58
CA PRO A 64 8.37 -2.29 17.56
C PRO A 64 7.71 -0.91 17.54
N ARG A 65 6.37 -0.89 17.57
CA ARG A 65 5.58 0.35 17.51
C ARG A 65 5.83 1.23 18.74
N GLU A 66 5.97 2.54 18.50
CA GLU A 66 6.03 3.53 19.57
C GLU A 66 4.65 3.78 20.20
N ALA A 67 4.62 4.01 21.51
CA ALA A 67 3.38 4.25 22.27
C ALA A 67 2.87 5.70 22.14
N THR A 68 3.67 6.62 21.60
CA THR A 68 3.32 8.02 21.36
C THR A 68 2.80 8.23 19.94
N PRO A 69 1.92 9.23 19.69
CA PRO A 69 1.51 9.57 18.33
C PRO A 69 2.73 9.86 17.45
N ALA A 70 2.67 9.43 16.19
CA ALA A 70 3.76 9.65 15.24
C ALA A 70 4.00 11.16 15.02
N ALA A 71 5.26 11.56 14.85
CA ALA A 71 5.58 12.96 14.55
C ALA A 71 4.94 13.37 13.22
N VAL A 72 4.59 14.65 13.07
CA VAL A 72 3.98 15.19 11.83
C VAL A 72 5.01 15.47 10.73
N SER A 73 6.29 15.33 11.06
CA SER A 73 7.48 15.64 10.26
C SER A 73 8.56 14.59 10.52
N ALA A 74 9.44 14.33 9.56
CA ALA A 74 10.55 13.38 9.69
C ALA A 74 11.87 14.08 9.36
N GLY A 75 12.70 14.35 10.37
CA GLY A 75 13.88 15.18 10.19
C GLY A 75 13.53 16.56 9.58
N PRO A 76 14.08 16.95 8.42
CA PRO A 76 13.74 18.19 7.74
C PRO A 76 12.46 18.11 6.89
N LEU A 77 11.88 16.91 6.70
CA LEU A 77 10.71 16.71 5.86
C LEU A 77 9.44 17.14 6.58
N THR A 78 8.63 17.95 5.91
CA THR A 78 7.38 18.51 6.43
C THR A 78 6.24 18.33 5.44
N SER A 79 5.03 18.64 5.90
CA SER A 79 3.83 18.65 5.04
C SER A 79 3.88 19.70 3.92
N GLU A 80 4.78 20.69 4.00
CA GLU A 80 5.00 21.69 2.95
C GLU A 80 5.77 21.12 1.75
N ASP A 81 6.55 20.07 1.96
CA ASP A 81 7.31 19.36 0.92
C ASP A 81 6.41 18.44 0.08
N LEU A 82 5.15 18.24 0.48
CA LEU A 82 4.20 17.33 -0.14
C LEU A 82 3.08 18.12 -0.88
N PRO A 83 2.58 17.61 -2.02
CA PRO A 83 1.47 18.23 -2.73
C PRO A 83 0.19 18.15 -1.90
N GLN A 84 -0.66 19.18 -1.98
CA GLN A 84 -1.95 19.20 -1.30
C GLN A 84 -3.02 18.40 -2.04
N GLN A 85 -2.82 18.16 -3.34
CA GLN A 85 -3.72 17.41 -4.20
C GLN A 85 -2.90 16.58 -5.18
N VAL A 86 -3.35 15.35 -5.43
CA VAL A 86 -2.72 14.42 -6.37
C VAL A 86 -3.81 13.68 -7.13
N LEU A 87 -3.82 13.73 -8.46
CA LEU A 87 -4.72 12.92 -9.30
C LEU A 87 -6.22 12.98 -8.88
N GLY A 88 -6.70 14.13 -8.40
CA GLY A 88 -8.08 14.29 -7.91
C GLY A 88 -8.32 13.92 -6.44
N PHE A 89 -7.30 13.43 -5.74
CA PHE A 89 -7.29 13.18 -4.29
C PHE A 89 -6.76 14.39 -3.55
N SER A 90 -7.24 14.61 -2.32
CA SER A 90 -6.81 15.72 -1.46
C SER A 90 -6.12 15.21 -0.20
N ALA A 91 -5.09 15.91 0.24
CA ALA A 91 -4.38 15.68 1.49
C ALA A 91 -5.35 15.75 2.68
N GLN A 92 -5.61 14.61 3.32
CA GLN A 92 -6.61 14.49 4.37
C GLN A 92 -6.23 13.39 5.35
N PHE A 93 -6.44 13.66 6.64
CA PHE A 93 -6.27 12.62 7.67
C PHE A 93 -7.23 11.45 7.40
N ARG A 94 -6.67 10.24 7.43
CA ARG A 94 -7.39 8.98 7.37
C ARG A 94 -6.89 8.09 8.50
N GLU A 95 -7.82 7.46 9.23
CA GLU A 95 -7.49 6.47 10.25
C GLU A 95 -6.68 5.31 9.61
N PRO A 96 -5.59 4.84 10.23
CA PRO A 96 -4.81 3.72 9.71
C PRO A 96 -5.68 2.46 9.58
N ALA A 97 -5.52 1.71 8.49
CA ALA A 97 -6.34 0.53 8.24
C ALA A 97 -5.93 -0.65 9.13
N GLU A 98 -4.62 -0.84 9.36
CA GLU A 98 -4.08 -1.99 10.10
C GLU A 98 -3.08 -1.58 11.18
N SER A 99 -3.43 -0.55 11.96
CA SER A 99 -2.56 0.00 13.02
C SER A 99 -1.14 0.38 12.52
N GLU A 100 -1.01 0.77 11.26
CA GLU A 100 0.25 1.09 10.57
C GLU A 100 1.13 2.07 11.37
N TYR A 101 0.49 3.01 12.09
CA TYR A 101 1.14 3.98 12.96
C TYR A 101 0.22 4.36 14.13
N ASN A 102 0.76 5.08 15.11
CA ASN A 102 -0.05 5.68 16.16
C ASN A 102 -0.56 7.06 15.69
N PRO A 103 -1.88 7.24 15.48
CA PRO A 103 -2.39 8.41 14.77
C PRO A 103 -2.15 9.72 15.50
N ASN A 104 -1.71 10.74 14.75
CA ASN A 104 -1.47 12.10 15.23
C ASN A 104 -2.57 13.10 14.85
N GLY A 105 -3.61 12.63 14.14
CA GLY A 105 -4.74 13.44 13.68
C GLY A 105 -4.43 14.36 12.49
N THR A 106 -3.29 14.17 11.82
CA THR A 106 -2.88 14.93 10.64
C THR A 106 -2.67 14.01 9.44
N TRP A 107 -2.62 14.58 8.24
CA TRP A 107 -2.48 13.80 7.01
C TRP A 107 -1.04 13.31 6.75
N THR A 108 -0.07 13.76 7.54
CA THR A 108 1.34 13.32 7.46
C THR A 108 1.80 12.67 8.76
N HIS A 109 2.71 11.72 8.64
CA HIS A 109 3.36 11.12 9.79
C HIS A 109 4.73 10.56 9.46
N GLU A 110 5.66 10.70 10.41
CA GLU A 110 6.96 10.03 10.36
C GLU A 110 6.77 8.52 10.37
N VAL A 111 7.59 7.86 9.57
CA VAL A 111 7.72 6.40 9.52
C VAL A 111 9.20 6.04 9.61
N GLU A 112 9.51 4.82 10.06
CA GLU A 112 10.91 4.36 10.09
C GLU A 112 11.43 4.28 8.65
N SER A 113 12.47 5.04 8.35
CA SER A 113 12.87 5.34 6.98
C SER A 113 13.34 4.11 6.22
N THR A 114 14.13 3.27 6.87
CA THR A 114 14.67 2.07 6.24
C THR A 114 13.57 1.07 5.91
N GLN A 115 12.66 0.82 6.84
CA GLN A 115 11.51 -0.06 6.64
C GLN A 115 10.57 0.51 5.57
N ALA A 116 10.27 1.81 5.61
CA ALA A 116 9.40 2.44 4.63
C ALA A 116 9.98 2.36 3.20
N GLY A 117 11.29 2.61 3.06
CA GLY A 117 11.99 2.44 1.78
C GLY A 117 11.95 1.00 1.27
N TYR A 118 12.07 0.01 2.16
CA TYR A 118 11.96 -1.41 1.83
C TYR A 118 10.52 -1.81 1.43
N GLU A 119 9.52 -1.42 2.21
CA GLU A 119 8.11 -1.80 2.01
C GLU A 119 7.44 -1.11 0.82
N ALA A 120 7.97 0.05 0.41
CA ALA A 120 7.48 0.76 -0.76
C ALA A 120 7.78 0.03 -2.07
N VAL A 121 8.84 -0.78 -2.10
CA VAL A 121 9.25 -1.55 -3.29
C VAL A 121 8.23 -2.66 -3.58
N PRO A 122 7.66 -2.73 -4.79
CA PRO A 122 6.69 -3.75 -5.14
C PRO A 122 7.28 -5.17 -5.00
N THR A 123 6.51 -6.09 -4.42
CA THR A 123 6.92 -7.51 -4.34
C THR A 123 6.70 -8.20 -5.69
N CYS A 124 7.69 -8.13 -6.57
CA CYS A 124 7.72 -8.80 -7.87
C CYS A 124 8.77 -9.93 -7.89
N GLU A 125 8.65 -10.90 -8.83
CA GLU A 125 9.47 -12.12 -8.83
C GLU A 125 10.99 -11.85 -8.84
N ALA A 126 11.40 -10.71 -9.39
CA ALA A 126 12.76 -10.21 -9.27
C ALA A 126 12.87 -9.22 -8.10
N ASN A 127 12.85 -9.74 -6.87
CA ASN A 127 13.46 -8.98 -5.79
C ASN A 127 14.98 -9.08 -5.99
N THR A 128 15.53 -8.15 -6.75
CA THR A 128 16.95 -8.12 -7.11
C THR A 128 17.75 -8.10 -5.82
N GLY A 129 18.50 -9.17 -5.52
CA GLY A 129 19.29 -9.31 -4.29
C GLY A 129 20.44 -8.31 -4.11
N GLY A 130 20.40 -7.16 -4.80
CA GLY A 130 21.23 -5.99 -4.53
C GLY A 130 20.57 -5.13 -3.46
N GLY A 131 21.34 -4.70 -2.46
CA GLY A 131 20.84 -3.74 -1.48
C GLY A 131 20.54 -2.41 -2.14
N TRP A 132 19.41 -1.81 -1.81
CA TRP A 132 19.08 -0.42 -2.13
C TRP A 132 19.63 0.51 -1.04
N PRO A 133 19.91 1.79 -1.37
CA PRO A 133 20.24 2.79 -0.37
C PRO A 133 19.12 2.91 0.68
N ASP A 134 19.50 3.03 1.94
CA ASP A 134 18.56 3.29 3.03
C ASP A 134 18.34 4.81 3.13
N PRO A 135 17.08 5.30 3.12
CA PRO A 135 16.82 6.72 3.32
C PRO A 135 17.11 7.13 4.78
N GLU A 136 17.59 8.36 4.99
CA GLU A 136 17.82 8.94 6.31
C GLU A 136 16.51 9.35 7.00
N PHE A 137 15.52 9.79 6.21
CA PHE A 137 14.21 10.22 6.71
C PHE A 137 13.10 9.75 5.77
N ALA A 138 11.92 9.50 6.35
CA ALA A 138 10.74 9.16 5.58
C ALA A 138 9.47 9.79 6.19
N LEU A 139 8.70 10.47 5.35
CA LEU A 139 7.43 11.09 5.72
C LEU A 139 6.32 10.49 4.87
N ALA A 140 5.39 9.80 5.51
CA ALA A 140 4.21 9.26 4.88
C ALA A 140 3.07 10.29 4.84
N ALA A 141 2.25 10.23 3.81
CA ALA A 141 1.13 11.11 3.56
C ALA A 141 -0.12 10.32 3.18
N THR A 142 -1.28 10.86 3.55
CA THR A 142 -2.60 10.29 3.24
C THR A 142 -3.39 11.21 2.34
N TYR A 143 -3.95 10.64 1.28
CA TYR A 143 -4.80 11.31 0.30
C TYR A 143 -6.16 10.60 0.21
N VAL A 144 -7.22 11.37 0.02
CA VAL A 144 -8.58 10.85 -0.07
C VAL A 144 -9.34 11.60 -1.16
N ASP A 145 -10.09 10.88 -2.00
CA ASP A 145 -10.98 11.49 -2.99
C ASP A 145 -12.39 11.80 -2.42
N ASP A 146 -13.29 12.27 -3.27
CA ASP A 146 -14.68 12.59 -2.89
C ASP A 146 -15.54 11.37 -2.54
N ARG A 147 -15.10 10.16 -2.93
CA ARG A 147 -15.74 8.87 -2.64
C ARG A 147 -15.16 8.19 -1.41
N GLY A 148 -14.12 8.76 -0.80
CA GLY A 148 -13.43 8.17 0.35
C GLY A 148 -12.41 7.08 -0.03
N ARG A 149 -12.04 6.96 -1.31
CA ARG A 149 -11.01 6.02 -1.75
C ARG A 149 -9.63 6.46 -1.27
N PRO A 150 -8.76 5.50 -0.92
CA PRO A 150 -7.45 5.82 -0.35
C PRO A 150 -6.42 6.18 -1.43
N GLY A 151 -5.56 7.12 -1.09
CA GLY A 151 -4.26 7.32 -1.71
C GLY A 151 -3.19 7.51 -0.66
N ASN A 152 -1.96 7.15 -1.00
CA ASN A 152 -0.80 7.26 -0.11
C ASN A 152 0.31 8.02 -0.82
N GLY A 153 1.06 8.82 -0.07
CA GLY A 153 2.33 9.38 -0.48
C GLY A 153 3.44 8.94 0.45
N LEU A 154 4.65 8.82 -0.06
CA LEU A 154 5.85 8.59 0.73
C LEU A 154 6.96 9.48 0.18
N LEU A 155 7.48 10.36 1.01
CA LEU A 155 8.65 11.18 0.71
C LEU A 155 9.85 10.60 1.46
N LEU A 156 10.84 10.15 0.71
CA LEU A 156 12.09 9.62 1.20
C LEU A 156 13.20 10.65 0.97
N GLN A 157 14.07 10.84 1.96
CA GLN A 157 15.29 11.62 1.81
C GLN A 157 16.51 10.74 2.07
N PHE A 158 17.50 10.82 1.20
CA PHE A 158 18.74 10.05 1.22
C PHE A 158 19.92 10.95 1.60
N ALA A 159 21.10 10.37 1.82
CA ALA A 159 22.28 11.16 2.19
C ALA A 159 22.78 12.05 1.03
N GLY A 160 22.35 11.76 -0.21
CA GLY A 160 22.62 12.61 -1.36
C GLY A 160 21.89 12.17 -2.63
N GLU A 161 22.03 13.00 -3.66
CA GLU A 161 21.36 12.85 -4.96
C GLU A 161 21.64 11.51 -5.63
N GLN A 162 22.88 11.03 -5.57
CA GLN A 162 23.23 9.73 -6.17
C GLN A 162 22.46 8.56 -5.55
N GLU A 163 22.27 8.56 -4.22
CA GLU A 163 21.55 7.48 -3.53
C GLU A 163 20.04 7.53 -3.85
N ALA A 164 19.47 8.74 -3.93
CA ALA A 164 18.09 8.93 -4.35
C ALA A 164 17.87 8.44 -5.80
N GLU A 165 18.78 8.77 -6.72
CA GLU A 165 18.74 8.26 -8.08
C GLU A 165 18.89 6.73 -8.16
N ASP A 166 19.78 6.14 -7.36
CA ASP A 166 20.01 4.70 -7.36
C ASP A 166 18.79 3.95 -6.79
N TYR A 167 18.16 4.49 -5.74
CA TYR A 167 16.88 3.99 -5.24
C TYR A 167 15.78 4.09 -6.30
N TYR A 168 15.64 5.25 -6.96
CA TYR A 168 14.67 5.46 -8.04
C TYR A 168 14.84 4.46 -9.19
N LYS A 169 16.07 4.28 -9.69
CA LYS A 169 16.36 3.30 -10.76
C LYS A 169 16.02 1.88 -10.33
N THR A 170 16.41 1.49 -9.12
CA THR A 170 16.09 0.16 -8.57
C THR A 170 14.59 -0.05 -8.46
N TYR A 171 13.84 0.99 -8.04
CA TYR A 171 12.39 0.94 -7.97
C TYR A 171 11.76 0.63 -9.34
N LEU A 172 12.23 1.31 -10.39
CA LEU A 172 11.76 1.09 -11.75
C LEU A 172 12.13 -0.29 -12.28
N ASP A 173 13.36 -0.75 -12.06
CA ASP A 173 13.80 -2.10 -12.45
C ASP A 173 12.90 -3.17 -11.82
N VAL A 174 12.47 -2.98 -10.57
CA VAL A 174 11.53 -3.88 -9.90
C VAL A 174 10.14 -3.80 -10.53
N LEU A 175 9.62 -2.60 -10.81
CA LEU A 175 8.32 -2.43 -11.50
C LEU A 175 8.31 -3.13 -12.87
N GLU A 176 9.36 -2.97 -13.66
CA GLU A 176 9.51 -3.61 -14.97
C GLU A 176 9.53 -5.15 -14.89
N SER A 177 9.96 -5.68 -13.74
CA SER A 177 9.98 -7.13 -13.50
C SER A 177 8.62 -7.72 -13.11
N CYS A 178 7.63 -6.88 -12.81
CA CYS A 178 6.31 -7.32 -12.39
C CYS A 178 5.56 -7.96 -13.57
N PRO A 179 5.16 -9.24 -13.48
CA PRO A 179 4.56 -9.95 -14.59
C PRO A 179 3.19 -9.37 -14.95
N SER A 180 2.86 -9.37 -16.25
CA SER A 180 1.53 -9.03 -16.76
C SER A 180 0.57 -10.23 -16.71
N SER A 181 0.49 -10.95 -15.58
CA SER A 181 -0.26 -12.22 -15.49
C SER A 181 -1.27 -12.27 -14.35
N ASP A 182 -2.34 -13.05 -14.58
CA ASP A 182 -3.46 -13.19 -13.64
C ASP A 182 -3.00 -13.71 -12.28
N GLY A 183 -3.34 -12.97 -11.22
CA GLY A 183 -3.18 -13.39 -9.82
C GLY A 183 -1.96 -12.85 -9.08
N MET A 184 -1.11 -12.06 -9.74
CA MET A 184 0.02 -11.33 -9.14
C MET A 184 -0.16 -9.81 -9.34
N PRO A 185 0.53 -8.97 -8.55
CA PRO A 185 0.60 -7.54 -8.85
C PRO A 185 1.23 -7.34 -10.24
N SER A 186 0.54 -6.63 -11.13
CA SER A 186 1.11 -6.20 -12.41
C SER A 186 1.36 -4.70 -12.39
N ALA A 187 2.41 -4.26 -13.09
CA ALA A 187 2.71 -2.85 -13.32
C ALA A 187 2.65 -2.54 -14.81
N GLU A 188 2.06 -1.40 -15.17
CA GLU A 188 1.97 -0.89 -16.53
C GLU A 188 2.52 0.54 -16.56
N GLU A 189 3.59 0.77 -17.35
CA GLU A 189 4.02 2.13 -17.67
C GLU A 189 3.01 2.82 -18.58
N VAL A 190 2.64 4.05 -18.23
CA VAL A 190 1.70 4.89 -19.01
C VAL A 190 2.39 6.13 -19.55
N ALA A 191 3.22 6.75 -18.73
CA ALA A 191 3.97 7.95 -19.06
C ALA A 191 5.28 8.00 -18.28
N THR A 192 6.31 8.61 -18.86
CA THR A 192 7.62 8.75 -18.23
C THR A 192 8.27 10.05 -18.70
N GLY A 193 9.20 10.56 -17.90
CA GLY A 193 9.96 11.77 -18.21
C GLY A 193 11.27 11.84 -17.44
N ASP A 194 11.97 12.97 -17.59
CA ASP A 194 13.24 13.19 -16.90
C ASP A 194 13.01 13.22 -15.38
N GLY A 195 13.44 12.18 -14.68
CA GLY A 195 13.35 12.07 -13.22
C GLY A 195 11.97 11.66 -12.69
N TRP A 196 11.05 11.15 -13.51
CA TRP A 196 9.78 10.62 -13.02
C TRP A 196 9.17 9.54 -13.93
N TYR A 197 8.36 8.68 -13.30
CA TYR A 197 7.59 7.59 -13.88
C TYR A 197 6.13 7.74 -13.48
N GLY A 198 5.22 7.42 -14.39
CA GLY A 198 3.78 7.35 -14.16
C GLY A 198 3.19 6.08 -14.74
N GLY A 199 2.45 5.33 -13.94
CA GLY A 199 1.93 4.04 -14.34
C GLY A 199 0.72 3.58 -13.55
N HIS A 200 0.34 2.34 -13.79
CA HIS A 200 -0.72 1.67 -13.07
C HIS A 200 -0.23 0.41 -12.37
N ARG A 201 -0.83 0.12 -11.22
CA ARG A 201 -0.71 -1.17 -10.55
C ARG A 201 -2.07 -1.84 -10.47
N ASP A 202 -2.13 -3.10 -10.88
CA ASP A 202 -3.32 -3.94 -10.69
C ASP A 202 -3.03 -4.99 -9.63
N TYR A 203 -3.94 -5.16 -8.67
CA TYR A 203 -3.82 -6.16 -7.62
C TYR A 203 -4.83 -7.30 -7.80
N ALA A 204 -4.50 -8.46 -7.23
CA ALA A 204 -5.42 -9.60 -7.16
C ALA A 204 -6.70 -9.20 -6.42
N GLY A 205 -7.80 -9.04 -7.17
CA GLY A 205 -9.06 -8.48 -6.65
C GLY A 205 -9.76 -7.53 -7.63
N GLY A 206 -9.02 -7.04 -8.63
CA GLY A 206 -9.55 -6.11 -9.63
C GLY A 206 -9.38 -4.63 -9.25
N ASP A 207 -8.69 -4.35 -8.16
CA ASP A 207 -8.34 -2.99 -7.77
C ASP A 207 -7.22 -2.47 -8.68
N ARG A 208 -7.47 -1.32 -9.31
CA ARG A 208 -6.49 -0.58 -10.10
C ARG A 208 -6.07 0.68 -9.37
N TRP A 209 -4.77 0.91 -9.38
CA TRP A 209 -4.14 2.05 -8.73
C TRP A 209 -3.28 2.81 -9.73
N SER A 210 -3.25 4.13 -9.61
CA SER A 210 -2.35 4.98 -10.39
C SER A 210 -1.19 5.43 -9.53
N GLU A 211 0.01 5.24 -10.04
CA GLU A 211 1.27 5.49 -9.34
C GLU A 211 2.10 6.55 -10.08
N VAL A 212 2.71 7.46 -9.33
CA VAL A 212 3.77 8.35 -9.79
C VAL A 212 4.96 8.22 -8.85
N VAL A 213 6.14 8.00 -9.43
CA VAL A 213 7.41 8.00 -8.71
C VAL A 213 8.27 9.09 -9.32
N ALA A 214 8.84 9.96 -8.48
CA ALA A 214 9.70 11.04 -8.94
C ALA A 214 10.93 11.17 -8.05
N VAL A 215 12.05 11.57 -8.65
CA VAL A 215 13.28 11.91 -7.95
C VAL A 215 13.58 13.39 -8.16
N ASN A 216 14.00 14.08 -7.09
CA ASN A 216 14.53 15.43 -7.16
C ASN A 216 15.62 15.62 -6.10
N GLY A 217 16.85 15.89 -6.55
CA GLY A 217 18.00 16.02 -5.67
C GLY A 217 18.17 14.75 -4.83
N ASP A 218 18.27 14.92 -3.51
CA ASP A 218 18.42 13.84 -2.53
C ASP A 218 17.10 13.19 -2.09
N ARG A 219 15.99 13.45 -2.81
CA ARG A 219 14.64 12.99 -2.42
C ARG A 219 13.99 12.13 -3.50
N VAL A 220 13.24 11.14 -3.05
CA VAL A 220 12.32 10.35 -3.88
C VAL A 220 10.91 10.50 -3.33
N MET A 221 9.97 10.87 -4.19
CA MET A 221 8.55 10.92 -3.84
C MET A 221 7.79 9.83 -4.59
N LEU A 222 7.05 9.02 -3.83
CA LEU A 222 6.15 8.01 -4.34
C LEU A 222 4.72 8.43 -4.01
N VAL A 223 3.83 8.40 -4.99
CA VAL A 223 2.41 8.65 -4.81
C VAL A 223 1.65 7.52 -5.47
N ILE A 224 0.68 6.95 -4.77
CA ILE A 224 -0.24 5.99 -5.36
C ILE A 224 -1.67 6.20 -4.87
N VAL A 225 -2.63 6.16 -5.80
CA VAL A 225 -4.05 6.39 -5.51
C VAL A 225 -4.92 5.28 -6.08
N ASN A 226 -5.96 4.89 -5.35
CA ASN A 226 -6.96 3.93 -5.82
C ASN A 226 -8.05 4.67 -6.59
N ASP A 227 -7.89 4.78 -7.90
CA ASP A 227 -8.80 5.55 -8.77
C ASP A 227 -9.71 4.68 -9.64
N ASP A 228 -9.70 3.35 -9.49
CA ASP A 228 -10.49 2.30 -10.18
C ASP A 228 -10.35 2.28 -11.72
N GLU A 229 -10.32 3.44 -12.36
CA GLU A 229 -10.28 3.61 -13.82
C GLU A 229 -8.85 3.83 -14.33
N GLY A 230 -7.90 4.17 -13.46
CA GLY A 230 -6.58 4.61 -13.85
C GLY A 230 -6.58 6.07 -14.33
N SER A 231 -5.65 6.86 -13.83
CA SER A 231 -5.36 8.22 -14.27
C SER A 231 -4.71 8.19 -15.65
N ASP A 232 -5.14 9.05 -16.56
CA ASP A 232 -4.58 9.09 -17.91
C ASP A 232 -3.14 9.64 -17.95
N ALA A 233 -2.49 9.47 -19.10
CA ALA A 233 -1.12 9.92 -19.33
C ALA A 233 -0.92 11.43 -19.10
N GLU A 234 -1.93 12.26 -19.35
CA GLU A 234 -1.85 13.71 -19.15
C GLU A 234 -1.80 14.05 -17.64
N ALA A 235 -2.70 13.44 -16.86
CA ALA A 235 -2.72 13.61 -15.41
C ALA A 235 -1.44 13.10 -14.74
N LEU A 236 -0.98 11.91 -15.13
CA LEU A 236 0.26 11.31 -14.62
C LEU A 236 1.49 12.16 -14.98
N SER A 237 1.57 12.65 -16.22
CA SER A 237 2.67 13.54 -16.64
C SER A 237 2.67 14.87 -15.92
N GLY A 238 1.49 15.44 -15.69
CA GLY A 238 1.33 16.69 -14.95
C GLY A 238 1.86 16.57 -13.53
N LEU A 239 1.47 15.51 -12.82
CA LEU A 239 1.96 15.27 -11.47
C LEU A 239 3.45 14.90 -11.46
N GLY A 240 3.92 14.01 -12.34
CA GLY A 240 5.33 13.61 -12.40
C GLY A 240 6.28 14.79 -12.66
N THR A 241 5.89 15.70 -13.56
CA THR A 241 6.65 16.94 -13.82
C THR A 241 6.64 17.88 -12.61
N GLU A 242 5.52 17.99 -11.90
CA GLU A 242 5.45 18.78 -10.68
C GLU A 242 6.40 18.22 -9.61
N LEU A 243 6.36 16.91 -9.36
CA LEU A 243 7.11 16.27 -8.29
C LEU A 243 8.62 16.26 -8.55
N SER A 244 9.05 16.01 -9.79
CA SER A 244 10.47 16.05 -10.18
C SER A 244 11.08 17.45 -10.20
N GLY A 245 10.25 18.51 -10.18
CA GLY A 245 10.68 19.91 -10.18
C GLY A 245 10.65 20.62 -8.82
N ARG A 246 10.22 19.94 -7.75
CA ARG A 246 10.03 20.49 -6.38
C ARG A 246 11.26 20.31 -5.48
#